data_AF-A0A7K1XU85-F1
#
_entry.id   AF-A0A7K1XU85-F1
#
_cell.length_a   1.000
_cell.length_b   1.000
_cell.length_c   1.000
_cell.angle_alpha   90.00
_cell.angle_beta   90.00
_cell.angle_gamma   90.00
#
_symmetry.space_group_name_H-M   'P 1'
#
loop_
_entity.id
_entity.type
_entity.pdbx_description
1 polymer ?
#
loop_
_entity_poly.entity_id
_entity_poly.type
_entity_poly.pdbx_seq_one_letter_code
_entity_poly.pdbx_strand_id
1 'polypeptide(L)'
;MRIINLILCITAFAGFSSQAQSSEPSKSERISYLVKNIAVEPLKAEEMVRIFDEYRQLVTVAKNDTSISKSDLQQRLLTISSERQTRLKQLLSPAQQERFFAMLQREITHSEAEKQQHKQQMLKEIQRPLNGATLKEVNDRGVSYHPIP
;
A
#
# COMPACT_ATOMS: atom_id res chain seq x y z
N MET A 1 8.67 -14.37 20.38
CA MET A 1 8.66 -13.98 18.95
C MET A 1 7.51 -13.01 18.65
N ARG A 2 7.67 -11.71 18.96
CA ARG A 2 6.65 -10.67 18.66
C ARG A 2 7.21 -9.43 17.95
N ILE A 3 8.53 -9.37 17.76
CA ILE A 3 9.23 -8.19 17.22
C ILE A 3 9.29 -8.20 15.68
N ILE A 4 9.18 -9.38 15.05
CA ILE A 4 9.27 -9.52 13.58
C ILE A 4 8.01 -9.01 12.86
N ASN A 5 6.83 -9.01 13.50
CA ASN A 5 5.62 -8.44 12.92
C ASN A 5 5.58 -6.90 12.94
N LEU A 6 6.54 -6.23 13.58
CA LEU A 6 6.60 -4.76 13.61
C LEU A 6 7.27 -4.17 12.35
N ILE A 7 8.07 -4.97 11.63
CA ILE A 7 8.76 -4.55 10.39
C ILE A 7 7.78 -4.50 9.21
N LEU A 8 6.64 -5.19 9.31
CA LEU A 8 5.56 -5.11 8.31
C LEU A 8 4.61 -3.91 8.53
N CYS A 9 4.83 -3.08 9.56
CA CYS A 9 4.09 -1.82 9.77
C CYS A 9 4.70 -0.63 9.00
N ILE A 10 5.67 -0.88 8.12
CA ILE A 10 6.47 0.14 7.42
C ILE A 10 5.74 0.71 6.18
N THR A 11 4.73 0.02 5.65
CA THR A 11 4.02 0.44 4.42
C THR A 11 2.56 0.86 4.61
N ALA A 12 2.00 0.74 5.83
CA ALA A 12 0.56 0.90 6.04
C ALA A 12 0.04 2.34 5.86
N PHE A 13 0.86 3.37 6.07
CA PHE A 13 0.41 4.76 5.83
C PHE A 13 0.41 5.18 4.35
N ALA A 14 0.69 4.25 3.42
CA ALA A 14 0.37 4.42 2.01
C ALA A 14 -1.05 3.91 1.67
N GLY A 15 -1.79 3.38 2.65
CA GLY A 15 -3.13 2.80 2.49
C GLY A 15 -4.30 3.78 2.64
N PHE A 16 -4.08 5.10 2.49
CA PHE A 16 -5.17 6.07 2.35
C PHE A 16 -5.75 5.98 0.92
N SER A 17 -6.29 4.83 0.53
CA SER A 17 -6.82 4.63 -0.82
C SER A 17 -7.95 3.59 -0.83
N SER A 18 -8.96 3.78 0.02
CA SER A 18 -10.31 3.26 -0.26
C SER A 18 -11.13 4.32 -0.99
N GLN A 19 -10.59 4.81 -2.11
CA GLN A 19 -11.41 5.31 -3.20
C GLN A 19 -10.59 5.20 -4.48
N ALA A 20 -11.14 4.49 -5.46
CA ALA A 20 -10.60 4.44 -6.80
C ALA A 20 -10.34 5.86 -7.32
N GLN A 21 -9.18 6.07 -7.96
CA GLN A 21 -8.63 7.32 -8.53
C GLN A 21 -7.67 8.13 -7.62
N SER A 22 -6.40 7.70 -7.63
CA SER A 22 -5.23 8.54 -7.92
C SER A 22 -5.20 9.99 -7.42
N SER A 23 -5.09 10.19 -6.11
CA SER A 23 -4.40 11.34 -5.52
C SER A 23 -4.09 11.02 -4.06
N GLU A 24 -2.85 11.23 -3.64
CA GLU A 24 -2.54 11.12 -2.20
C GLU A 24 -3.42 12.10 -1.42
N PRO A 25 -3.97 11.70 -0.26
CA PRO A 25 -4.78 12.59 0.54
C PRO A 25 -3.96 13.81 0.93
N SER A 26 -4.59 14.99 0.83
CA SER A 26 -4.01 16.24 1.26
C SER A 26 -3.64 16.19 2.75
N LYS A 27 -2.68 17.03 3.15
CA LYS A 27 -2.26 17.18 4.55
C LYS A 27 -3.48 17.41 5.47
N SER A 28 -4.42 18.25 5.04
CA SER A 28 -5.67 18.55 5.75
C SER A 28 -6.56 17.32 5.97
N GLU A 29 -6.74 16.47 4.95
CA GLU A 29 -7.57 15.27 5.09
C GLU A 29 -6.97 14.28 6.07
N ARG A 30 -5.64 14.12 6.03
CA ARG A 30 -4.90 13.28 6.99
C ARG A 30 -5.06 13.80 8.41
N ILE A 31 -4.94 15.11 8.63
CA ILE A 31 -5.17 15.74 9.93
C ILE A 31 -6.60 15.50 10.42
N SER A 32 -7.60 15.81 9.59
CA SER A 32 -9.02 15.63 9.94
C SER A 32 -9.32 14.17 10.29
N TYR A 33 -8.73 13.22 9.56
CA TYR A 33 -8.88 11.80 9.85
C TYR A 33 -8.28 11.41 11.20
N LEU A 34 -7.08 11.88 11.53
CA LEU A 34 -6.43 11.60 12.82
C LEU A 34 -7.23 12.21 13.98
N VAL A 35 -7.65 13.48 13.84
CA VAL A 35 -8.50 14.15 14.85
C VAL A 35 -9.78 13.36 15.08
N LYS A 36 -10.46 12.94 14.01
CA LYS A 36 -11.74 12.21 14.11
C LYS A 36 -11.60 10.81 14.70
N ASN A 37 -10.61 10.04 14.26
CA ASN A 37 -10.54 8.60 14.55
C ASN A 37 -9.63 8.26 15.75
N ILE A 38 -8.65 9.11 16.06
CA ILE A 38 -7.73 8.92 17.19
C ILE A 38 -8.10 9.86 18.36
N ALA A 39 -8.95 10.87 18.11
CA ALA A 39 -9.28 11.90 19.08
C ALA A 39 -8.03 12.64 19.58
N VAL A 40 -7.16 13.03 18.63
CA VAL A 40 -5.99 13.87 18.89
C VAL A 40 -6.33 15.33 18.58
N GLU A 41 -5.68 16.25 19.29
CA GLU A 41 -5.79 17.68 18.99
C GLU A 41 -5.21 17.98 17.59
N PRO A 42 -5.73 19.00 16.87
CA PRO A 42 -5.26 19.35 15.53
C PRO A 42 -3.74 19.57 15.44
N LEU A 43 -3.15 20.25 16.43
CA LEU A 43 -1.70 20.48 16.48
C LEU A 43 -0.90 19.17 16.62
N LYS A 44 -1.40 18.23 17.42
CA LYS A 44 -0.77 16.90 17.55
C LYS A 44 -0.95 16.08 16.27
N ALA A 45 -2.12 16.18 15.62
CA ALA A 45 -2.36 15.54 14.33
C ALA A 45 -1.44 16.08 13.22
N GLU A 46 -1.18 17.39 13.21
CA GLU A 46 -0.21 18.01 12.30
C GLU A 46 1.21 17.47 12.51
N GLU A 47 1.66 17.38 13.76
CA GLU A 47 2.98 16.85 14.08
C GLU A 47 3.07 15.35 13.75
N MET A 48 1.99 14.58 13.95
CA MET A 48 1.91 13.18 13.49
C MET A 48 2.10 13.10 11.98
N VAL A 49 1.38 13.92 11.20
CA VAL A 49 1.50 13.95 9.74
C VAL A 49 2.93 14.26 9.31
N ARG A 50 3.55 15.26 9.95
CA ARG A 50 4.96 15.60 9.71
C ARG A 50 5.91 14.43 10.01
N ILE A 51 5.72 13.74 11.15
CA ILE A 51 6.50 12.54 11.49
C ILE A 51 6.37 11.46 10.41
N PHE A 52 5.17 11.25 9.85
CA PHE A 52 4.97 10.28 8.76
C PHE A 52 5.64 10.70 7.45
N ASP A 53 5.62 11.99 7.13
CA ASP A 53 6.22 12.51 5.90
C ASP A 53 7.75 12.40 5.95
N GLU A 54 8.36 12.80 7.08
CA GLU A 54 9.79 12.65 7.34
C GLU A 54 10.20 11.16 7.29
N TYR A 55 9.42 10.29 7.94
CA TYR A 55 9.64 8.84 7.88
C TYR A 55 9.64 8.30 6.45
N ARG A 56 8.65 8.69 5.63
CA ARG A 56 8.55 8.24 4.24
C ARG A 56 9.75 8.70 3.42
N GLN A 57 10.19 9.94 3.61
CA GLN A 57 11.40 10.46 2.94
C GLN A 57 12.64 9.66 3.34
N LEU A 58 12.86 9.43 4.63
CA LEU A 58 14.00 8.66 5.14
C LEU A 58 14.02 7.23 4.62
N VAL A 59 12.86 6.55 4.58
CA VAL A 59 12.74 5.21 4.00
C VAL A 59 13.04 5.21 2.50
N THR A 60 12.57 6.22 1.77
CA THR A 60 12.82 6.36 0.33
C THR A 60 14.30 6.56 0.06
N VAL A 61 14.94 7.45 0.79
CA VAL A 61 16.40 7.68 0.69
C VAL A 61 17.17 6.40 1.02
N ALA A 62 16.82 5.71 2.11
CA ALA A 62 17.50 4.46 2.48
C ALA A 62 17.34 3.37 1.41
N LYS A 63 16.14 3.21 0.83
CA LYS A 63 15.88 2.19 -0.21
C LYS A 63 16.57 2.50 -1.54
N ASN A 64 16.72 3.79 -1.86
CA ASN A 64 17.36 4.23 -3.10
C ASN A 64 18.90 4.30 -2.97
N ASP A 65 19.43 4.13 -1.77
CA ASP A 65 20.87 4.05 -1.52
C ASP A 65 21.39 2.69 -2.00
N THR A 66 21.95 2.66 -3.21
CA THR A 66 22.52 1.43 -3.80
C THR A 66 23.90 1.09 -3.26
N SER A 67 24.48 1.94 -2.41
CA SER A 67 25.84 1.77 -1.87
C SER A 67 25.89 0.90 -0.61
N ILE A 68 24.73 0.67 0.02
CA ILE A 68 24.64 -0.08 1.27
C ILE A 68 24.28 -1.56 1.05
N SER A 69 24.79 -2.42 1.92
CA SER A 69 24.43 -3.83 1.91
C SER A 69 22.98 -4.05 2.36
N LYS A 70 22.41 -5.21 2.03
CA LYS A 70 21.04 -5.56 2.44
C LYS A 70 20.88 -5.61 3.97
N SER A 71 21.89 -6.08 4.71
CA SER A 71 21.87 -6.10 6.18
C SER A 71 21.90 -4.68 6.75
N ASP A 72 22.70 -3.79 6.18
CA ASP A 72 22.80 -2.41 6.64
C ASP A 72 21.52 -1.63 6.31
N LEU A 73 20.92 -1.89 5.14
CA LEU A 73 19.59 -1.36 4.80
C LEU A 73 18.55 -1.80 5.82
N GLN A 74 18.52 -3.08 6.20
CA GLN A 74 17.58 -3.58 7.22
C GLN A 74 17.78 -2.88 8.55
N GLN A 75 19.04 -2.73 9.00
CA GLN A 75 19.35 -2.04 10.25
C GLN A 75 18.95 -0.56 10.20
N ARG A 76 19.19 0.10 9.07
CA ARG A 76 18.81 1.50 8.86
C ARG A 76 17.29 1.68 8.91
N LEU A 77 16.53 0.80 8.27
CA LEU A 77 15.06 0.82 8.32
C LEU A 77 14.53 0.54 9.72
N LEU A 78 15.17 -0.35 10.48
CA LEU A 78 14.83 -0.60 11.88
C LEU A 78 15.04 0.65 12.75
N THR A 79 16.17 1.33 12.59
CA THR A 79 16.45 2.58 13.29
C THR A 79 15.41 3.65 12.98
N ILE A 80 15.14 3.90 11.69
CA ILE A 80 14.12 4.87 11.24
C ILE A 80 12.74 4.52 11.83
N SER A 81 12.37 3.24 11.87
CA SER A 81 11.11 2.79 12.46
C SER A 81 11.04 3.00 13.98
N SER A 82 12.13 2.71 14.69
CA SER A 82 12.24 2.90 16.15
C SER A 82 12.14 4.37 16.55
N GLU A 83 12.81 5.25 15.80
CA GLU A 83 12.77 6.69 16.02
C GLU A 83 11.36 7.24 15.83
N ARG A 84 10.69 6.87 14.73
CA ARG A 84 9.29 7.21 14.48
C ARG A 84 8.40 6.77 15.65
N GLN A 85 8.56 5.53 16.11
CA GLN A 85 7.75 5.00 17.22
C GLN A 85 7.98 5.80 18.51
N THR A 86 9.22 6.19 18.78
CA THR A 86 9.58 6.99 19.96
C THR A 86 8.91 8.36 19.92
N ARG A 87 8.99 9.05 18.77
CA ARG A 87 8.34 10.36 18.59
C ARG A 87 6.81 10.28 18.72
N LEU A 88 6.18 9.25 18.15
CA LEU A 88 4.74 9.04 18.30
C LEU A 88 4.33 8.75 19.75
N LYS A 89 5.15 8.01 20.51
CA LYS A 89 4.88 7.74 21.93
C LYS A 89 4.96 8.98 22.81
N GLN A 90 5.83 9.94 22.47
CA GLN A 90 5.93 11.22 23.17
C GLN A 90 4.73 12.13 22.87
N LEU A 91 4.12 11.97 21.70
CA LEU A 91 3.02 12.82 21.23
C LEU A 91 1.63 12.34 21.68
N LEU A 92 1.46 11.02 21.84
CA LEU A 92 0.17 10.38 22.09
C LEU A 92 0.05 9.81 23.50
N SER A 93 -1.12 9.96 24.12
CA SER A 93 -1.43 9.24 25.35
C SER A 93 -1.51 7.72 25.11
N PRO A 94 -1.36 6.87 26.14
CA PRO A 94 -1.46 5.42 25.97
C PRO A 94 -2.76 4.96 25.29
N ALA A 95 -3.89 5.58 25.64
CA ALA A 95 -5.19 5.28 25.02
C ALA A 95 -5.25 5.69 23.53
N GLN A 96 -4.62 6.81 23.16
CA GLN A 96 -4.51 7.23 21.76
C GLN A 96 -3.57 6.32 20.98
N GLN A 97 -2.48 5.85 21.59
CA GLN A 97 -1.56 4.90 20.99
C GLN A 97 -2.26 3.58 20.66
N GLU A 98 -3.06 3.03 21.59
CA GLU A 98 -3.82 1.80 21.35
C GLU A 98 -4.77 1.93 20.17
N ARG A 99 -5.53 3.04 20.10
CA ARG A 99 -6.41 3.34 18.96
C ARG A 99 -5.65 3.47 17.65
N PHE A 100 -4.51 4.15 17.68
CA PHE A 100 -3.65 4.31 16.51
C PHE A 100 -3.11 2.95 16.01
N PHE A 101 -2.60 2.11 16.90
CA PHE A 101 -2.10 0.79 16.52
C PHE A 101 -3.21 -0.14 16.03
N ALA A 102 -4.39 -0.10 16.66
CA ALA A 102 -5.55 -0.87 16.20
C ALA A 102 -6.00 -0.44 14.80
N MET A 103 -5.97 0.86 14.50
CA MET A 103 -6.25 1.41 13.17
C MET A 103 -5.23 0.95 12.13
N LEU A 104 -3.93 1.11 12.42
CA LEU A 104 -2.87 0.62 11.53
C LEU A 104 -3.00 -0.88 11.25
N GLN A 105 -3.32 -1.67 12.27
CA GLN A 105 -3.48 -3.11 12.10
C GLN A 105 -4.65 -3.45 11.17
N ARG A 106 -5.78 -2.73 11.29
CA ARG A 106 -6.92 -2.89 10.37
C ARG A 106 -6.57 -2.55 8.94
N GLU A 107 -5.83 -1.46 8.72
CA GLU A 107 -5.39 -1.04 7.39
C GLU A 107 -4.45 -2.06 6.75
N ILE A 108 -3.51 -2.61 7.52
CA ILE A 108 -2.60 -3.67 7.05
C ILE A 108 -3.40 -4.89 6.60
N THR A 109 -4.31 -5.37 7.45
CA THR A 109 -5.14 -6.54 7.14
C THR A 109 -6.04 -6.31 5.92
N HIS A 110 -6.58 -5.09 5.76
CA HIS A 110 -7.38 -4.73 4.60
C HIS A 110 -6.54 -4.70 3.31
N SER A 111 -5.38 -4.06 3.34
CA SER A 111 -4.49 -3.95 2.17
C SER A 111 -3.96 -5.32 1.73
N GLU A 112 -3.69 -6.24 2.67
CA GLU A 112 -3.31 -7.61 2.34
C GLU A 112 -4.45 -8.39 1.70
N ALA A 113 -5.68 -8.24 2.21
CA ALA A 113 -6.86 -8.86 1.62
C ALA A 113 -7.12 -8.37 0.19
N GLU A 114 -7.01 -7.07 -0.07
CA GLU A 114 -7.15 -6.49 -1.41
C GLU A 114 -6.08 -7.00 -2.38
N LYS A 115 -4.81 -7.07 -1.94
CA LYS A 115 -3.73 -7.65 -2.76
C LYS A 115 -4.00 -9.12 -3.10
N GLN A 116 -4.52 -9.89 -2.15
CA GLN A 116 -4.90 -11.27 -2.40
C GLN A 116 -6.09 -11.38 -3.36
N GLN A 117 -7.10 -10.52 -3.22
CA GLN A 117 -8.23 -10.47 -4.14
C GLN A 117 -7.79 -10.08 -5.56
N HIS A 118 -6.95 -9.06 -5.69
CA HIS A 118 -6.41 -8.63 -6.99
C HIS A 118 -5.57 -9.74 -7.63
N LYS A 119 -4.72 -10.43 -6.86
CA LYS A 119 -4.00 -11.62 -7.34
C LYS A 119 -4.94 -12.72 -7.81
N GLN A 120 -6.02 -12.98 -7.08
CA GLN A 120 -7.03 -13.97 -7.49
C GLN A 120 -7.82 -13.55 -8.73
N GLN A 121 -8.12 -12.26 -8.89
CA GLN A 121 -8.76 -11.73 -10.10
C GLN A 121 -7.85 -11.88 -11.32
N MET A 122 -6.58 -11.49 -11.22
CA MET A 122 -5.60 -11.68 -12.29
C MET A 122 -5.43 -13.15 -12.68
N LEU A 123 -5.40 -14.06 -11.69
CA LEU A 123 -5.33 -15.50 -11.96
C LEU A 123 -6.60 -16.02 -12.67
N LYS A 124 -7.78 -15.51 -12.33
CA LYS A 124 -9.04 -15.85 -13.01
C LYS A 124 -9.11 -15.31 -14.44
N GLU A 125 -8.56 -14.12 -14.71
CA GLU A 125 -8.48 -13.56 -16.05
C GLU A 125 -7.51 -14.34 -16.94
N ILE A 126 -6.36 -14.79 -16.39
CA ILE A 126 -5.40 -15.65 -17.10
C ILE A 126 -5.99 -17.05 -17.38
N GLN A 127 -6.80 -17.58 -16.45
CA GLN A 127 -7.46 -18.89 -16.60
C GLN A 127 -8.81 -18.82 -17.33
N ARG A 128 -9.24 -17.64 -17.79
CA ARG A 128 -10.47 -17.50 -18.57
C ARG A 128 -10.24 -18.21 -19.91
N PRO A 129 -10.94 -19.30 -20.23
CA PRO A 129 -10.82 -19.91 -21.54
C PRO A 129 -11.19 -18.86 -22.59
N LEU A 130 -10.50 -18.87 -23.73
CA LEU A 130 -10.85 -18.17 -24.98
C LEU A 130 -12.19 -18.71 -25.54
N ASN A 131 -13.22 -18.82 -24.71
CA ASN A 131 -14.58 -19.17 -25.12
C ASN A 131 -15.25 -17.89 -25.61
N GLY A 132 -14.94 -17.55 -26.85
CA GLY A 132 -15.50 -16.40 -27.55
C GLY A 132 -15.03 -16.24 -29.00
N ALA A 133 -14.01 -16.97 -29.44
CA ALA A 133 -13.74 -17.10 -30.87
C ALA A 133 -14.68 -18.17 -31.46
N THR A 134 -15.93 -17.78 -31.69
CA THR A 134 -16.86 -18.54 -32.50
C THR A 134 -16.21 -18.76 -33.86
N LEU A 135 -15.77 -19.99 -34.16
CA LEU A 135 -15.42 -20.47 -35.50
C LEU A 135 -16.68 -20.51 -36.39
N LYS A 136 -17.27 -19.33 -36.65
CA LYS A 136 -18.34 -19.09 -37.62
C LYS A 136 -18.16 -17.70 -38.24
N GLU A 137 -16.95 -17.42 -38.75
CA GLU A 137 -16.78 -16.26 -39.65
C GLU A 137 -15.60 -16.43 -40.63
N VAL A 138 -15.33 -17.67 -41.05
CA VAL A 138 -14.37 -17.95 -42.15
C VAL A 138 -15.02 -18.85 -43.22
N ASN A 139 -16.33 -18.73 -43.43
CA ASN A 139 -17.05 -19.47 -44.47
C ASN A 139 -17.74 -18.58 -45.53
N ASP A 140 -17.52 -17.26 -45.50
CA ASP A 140 -18.16 -16.30 -46.43
C ASP A 140 -17.16 -15.39 -47.16
N ARG A 141 -15.94 -15.88 -47.43
CA ARG A 141 -15.09 -15.29 -48.46
C ARG A 141 -14.71 -16.36 -49.47
N GLY A 142 -15.57 -16.48 -50.48
CA GLY A 142 -15.39 -17.36 -51.63
C GLY A 142 -14.00 -17.20 -52.23
N VAL A 143 -13.21 -18.26 -52.10
CA VAL A 143 -11.97 -18.44 -52.88
C VAL A 143 -12.38 -19.17 -54.15
N SER A 144 -12.53 -18.40 -55.22
CA SER A 144 -12.72 -18.92 -56.57
C SER A 144 -11.42 -19.61 -57.02
N TYR A 145 -11.49 -20.91 -57.28
CA TYR A 145 -10.38 -21.66 -57.86
C TYR A 145 -10.43 -21.51 -59.38
N HIS A 146 -9.44 -20.83 -59.96
CA HIS A 146 -9.12 -20.95 -61.39
C HIS A 146 -7.97 -21.96 -61.56
N PRO A 147 -8.17 -23.08 -62.28
CA PRO A 147 -7.06 -23.92 -62.71
C PRO A 147 -6.33 -23.24 -63.88
N ILE A 148 -5.00 -23.16 -63.81
CA ILE A 148 -4.13 -22.71 -64.89
C ILE A 148 -3.78 -23.93 -65.77
N PRO A 149 -3.80 -23.80 -67.11
CA PRO A 149 -3.52 -24.90 -68.06
C PRO A 149 -2.07 -25.40 -68.03
#